data_AF-A0A6C0BJS9-F1
#
_entry.id   AF-A0A6C0BJS9-F1
#
_cell.length_a   1.000
_cell.length_b   1.000
_cell.length_c   1.000
_cell.angle_alpha   90.00
_cell.angle_beta   90.00
_cell.angle_gamma   90.00
#
_symmetry.space_group_name_H-M   'P 1'
#
loop_
_entity.id
_entity.type
_entity.pdbx_description
1 polymer ?
#
loop_
_entity_poly.entity_id
_entity_poly.type
_entity_poly.pdbx_seq_one_letter_code
_entity_poly.pdbx_strand_id
1 'polypeptide(L)'
;MSHFIVLTVNPQSPDDLHLLQMFIESVRGKQSHFRYFNNRGLECVTQHQVTLLGILTSFPTSVSSSDPTSTQVPVPVPVAYGHLDYEATTDKTWLGISVLDAYHGQGYGRQIMTHLIQWFQDSPLISIYLTVDRENTVAYQLYQKNGFQLLYEKASYYEMILQKKNTTTVSRTFNLQVSCGEALDKLSILEIKMDRIKDDRVADVRKEYETLAPILKPVIEQAQCQFLYRLLKEVNLKIWKDQNVFRDGGPAVDRASLCTQIIDDNDRRFRIKNKINQRLNSSLKEQKGYKATKALVIPHLLMGDQILVIPAVRYLSTLYDEVHLWSIAKFYDQVRSFYLDDPSIKVIECRNANWWRNPQFYVDNGIDQYERKHVYPCGIHTEYVKNVSRINCDRVPYCFYNHMSLPPSIYWNYFSVQDTLLSKELYHLLHGQEYVFIHSEIGAGVLFNISHVENMIHRSHDEILFVDPNVNRYPPGHRYYQLAEKLTGHRVNDYLDLMIHATYLYLTDSCFFCLAMQLGIITDQCYVRPRTGYDYTPYMWSKEYGFDPTQAGYGSMSPRRKFIQF
;
A
#
# COMPACT_ATOMS: atom_id res chain seq x y z
N MET A 1 -47.03 16.90 -42.23
CA MET A 1 -46.67 17.26 -40.84
C MET A 1 -45.49 18.22 -40.95
N SER A 2 -45.57 19.41 -40.35
CA SER A 2 -44.47 20.37 -40.37
C SER A 2 -43.37 19.90 -39.40
N HIS A 3 -42.15 19.73 -39.90
CA HIS A 3 -40.99 19.41 -39.06
C HIS A 3 -40.32 20.70 -38.60
N PHE A 4 -40.16 20.85 -37.29
CA PHE A 4 -39.39 21.94 -36.68
C PHE A 4 -37.95 21.47 -36.45
N ILE A 5 -36.99 22.27 -36.93
CA ILE A 5 -35.56 21.99 -36.81
C ILE A 5 -34.89 23.21 -36.18
N VAL A 6 -33.94 22.99 -35.28
CA VAL A 6 -33.09 24.06 -34.74
C VAL A 6 -31.76 24.05 -35.51
N LEU A 7 -31.52 25.11 -36.29
CA LEU A 7 -30.29 25.36 -37.03
C LEU A 7 -29.37 26.26 -36.21
N THR A 8 -28.11 25.87 -36.04
CA THR A 8 -27.06 26.79 -35.57
C THR A 8 -26.55 27.59 -36.76
N VAL A 9 -26.72 28.91 -36.72
CA VAL A 9 -26.34 29.82 -37.82
C VAL A 9 -24.82 29.91 -37.93
N ASN A 10 -24.27 29.58 -39.09
CA ASN A 10 -22.90 29.87 -39.46
C ASN A 10 -22.81 31.29 -40.07
N PRO A 11 -22.12 32.25 -39.44
CA PRO A 11 -22.00 33.62 -39.97
C PRO A 11 -21.27 33.72 -41.32
N GLN A 12 -20.59 32.66 -41.76
CA GLN A 12 -19.91 32.59 -43.06
C GLN A 12 -20.77 31.89 -44.14
N SER A 13 -21.97 31.38 -43.80
CA SER A 13 -22.90 30.73 -44.73
C SER A 13 -23.89 31.76 -45.29
N PRO A 14 -23.86 32.08 -46.59
CA PRO A 14 -24.84 32.97 -47.20
C PRO A 14 -26.29 32.49 -47.04
N ASP A 15 -26.51 31.17 -47.06
CA ASP A 15 -27.84 30.57 -46.91
C ASP A 15 -28.38 30.75 -45.49
N ASP A 16 -27.55 30.55 -44.46
CA ASP A 16 -27.94 30.74 -43.07
C ASP A 16 -28.22 32.23 -42.77
N LEU A 17 -27.40 33.13 -43.33
CA LEU A 17 -27.59 34.57 -43.23
C LEU A 17 -28.87 35.02 -43.93
N HIS A 18 -29.22 34.42 -45.07
CA HIS A 18 -30.49 34.68 -45.75
C HIS A 18 -31.69 34.27 -44.89
N LEU A 19 -31.66 33.08 -44.28
CA LEU A 19 -32.70 32.62 -43.36
C LEU A 19 -32.80 33.52 -42.12
N LEU A 20 -31.67 33.97 -41.58
CA LEU A 20 -31.67 34.90 -40.46
C LEU A 20 -32.27 36.25 -40.85
N GLN A 21 -31.92 36.77 -42.03
CA GLN A 21 -32.48 38.00 -42.56
C GLN A 21 -34.01 37.90 -42.70
N MET A 22 -34.53 36.79 -43.23
CA MET A 22 -35.98 36.54 -43.30
C MET A 22 -36.66 36.60 -41.93
N PHE A 23 -36.03 36.02 -40.89
CA PHE A 23 -36.55 36.10 -39.53
C PHE A 23 -36.54 37.54 -39.02
N ILE A 24 -35.43 38.26 -39.21
CA ILE A 24 -35.25 39.65 -38.75
C ILE A 24 -36.30 40.57 -39.37
N GLU A 25 -36.57 40.46 -40.67
CA GLU A 25 -37.61 41.23 -41.36
C GLU A 25 -39.03 40.95 -40.83
N SER A 26 -39.23 39.76 -40.28
CA SER A 26 -40.49 39.34 -39.66
C SER A 26 -40.67 39.91 -38.24
N VAL A 27 -39.58 40.21 -37.51
CA VAL A 27 -39.64 40.73 -36.12
C VAL A 27 -39.35 42.22 -35.97
N ARG A 28 -38.53 42.82 -36.86
CA ARG A 28 -38.03 44.20 -36.74
C ARG A 28 -39.18 45.20 -36.69
N GLY A 29 -39.32 45.91 -35.57
CA GLY A 29 -40.39 46.88 -35.34
C GLY A 29 -41.81 46.28 -35.24
N LYS A 30 -41.95 44.96 -35.26
CA LYS A 30 -43.25 44.25 -35.29
C LYS A 30 -43.57 43.50 -34.00
N GLN A 31 -42.57 43.18 -33.18
CA GLN A 31 -42.78 42.52 -31.88
C GLN A 31 -42.52 43.47 -30.71
N SER A 32 -43.46 43.51 -29.76
CA SER A 32 -43.41 44.43 -28.60
C SER A 32 -42.26 44.11 -27.62
N HIS A 33 -41.95 42.83 -27.43
CA HIS A 33 -41.04 42.37 -26.37
C HIS A 33 -39.66 41.90 -26.86
N PHE A 34 -39.39 41.94 -28.17
CA PHE A 34 -38.09 41.57 -28.73
C PHE A 34 -37.55 42.68 -29.63
N ARG A 35 -36.70 43.52 -29.04
CA ARG A 35 -36.17 44.75 -29.67
C ARG A 35 -34.73 44.61 -30.16
N TYR A 36 -34.13 43.43 -30.06
CA TYR A 36 -32.69 43.20 -30.26
C TYR A 36 -32.19 43.69 -31.63
N PHE A 37 -32.95 43.44 -32.71
CA PHE A 37 -32.62 43.84 -34.07
C PHE A 37 -33.22 45.18 -34.51
N ASN A 38 -33.88 45.95 -33.63
CA ASN A 38 -34.38 47.27 -34.01
C ASN A 38 -33.22 48.22 -34.33
N ASN A 39 -32.11 48.11 -33.59
CA ASN A 39 -30.93 48.95 -33.71
C ASN A 39 -29.66 48.19 -34.11
N ARG A 40 -29.78 46.90 -34.48
CA ARG A 40 -28.65 46.04 -34.89
C ARG A 40 -28.89 45.48 -36.30
N GLY A 41 -27.85 45.46 -37.12
CA GLY A 41 -27.86 44.76 -38.40
C GLY A 41 -27.41 43.30 -38.26
N LEU A 42 -27.22 42.64 -39.40
CA LEU A 42 -26.84 41.23 -39.46
C LEU A 42 -25.41 40.98 -38.92
N GLU A 43 -24.57 42.01 -38.95
CA GLU A 43 -23.17 41.98 -38.53
C GLU A 43 -22.99 41.63 -37.04
N CYS A 44 -23.97 41.87 -36.17
CA CYS A 44 -23.83 41.56 -34.74
C CYS A 44 -23.64 40.05 -34.48
N VAL A 45 -24.13 39.22 -35.40
CA VAL A 45 -24.11 37.76 -35.30
C VAL A 45 -22.68 37.22 -35.29
N THR A 46 -21.71 37.93 -35.86
CA THR A 46 -20.30 37.52 -35.83
C THR A 46 -19.68 37.62 -34.43
N GLN A 47 -20.33 38.35 -33.51
CA GLN A 47 -19.88 38.52 -32.12
C GLN A 47 -20.64 37.60 -31.15
N HIS A 48 -21.69 36.93 -31.63
CA HIS A 48 -22.43 35.99 -30.81
C HIS A 48 -21.58 34.74 -30.53
N GLN A 49 -21.67 34.25 -29.31
CA GLN A 49 -21.14 32.95 -28.90
C GLN A 49 -21.88 31.81 -29.60
N VAL A 50 -23.21 31.96 -29.76
CA VAL A 50 -24.05 31.07 -30.56
C VAL A 50 -25.28 31.81 -31.05
N THR A 51 -25.74 31.48 -32.26
CA THR A 51 -27.01 31.95 -32.83
C THR A 51 -27.80 30.76 -33.37
N LEU A 52 -29.08 30.67 -33.01
CA LEU A 52 -29.97 29.57 -33.36
C LEU A 52 -31.21 30.10 -34.10
N LEU A 53 -31.64 29.37 -35.14
CA LEU A 53 -32.91 29.57 -35.83
C LEU A 53 -33.78 28.33 -35.74
N GLY A 54 -35.04 28.50 -35.36
CA GLY A 54 -36.06 27.48 -35.42
C GLY A 54 -36.79 27.55 -36.75
N ILE A 55 -36.65 26.53 -37.58
CA ILE A 55 -37.14 26.48 -38.96
C ILE A 55 -38.29 25.49 -39.06
N LEU A 56 -39.41 25.91 -39.63
CA LEU A 56 -40.47 25.02 -40.09
C LEU A 56 -40.32 24.74 -41.57
N THR A 57 -40.38 23.47 -41.93
CA THR A 57 -40.50 23.06 -43.33
C THR A 57 -41.99 23.02 -43.70
N SER A 58 -42.38 23.87 -44.65
CA SER A 58 -43.73 23.88 -45.22
C SER A 58 -43.68 23.40 -46.67
N PHE A 59 -44.61 22.52 -47.02
CA PHE A 59 -44.88 22.17 -48.42
C PHE A 59 -45.93 23.15 -48.95
N PRO A 60 -45.71 23.83 -50.08
CA PRO A 60 -46.66 24.81 -50.59
C PRO A 60 -48.02 24.14 -50.89
N THR A 61 -49.05 24.54 -50.14
CA THR A 61 -50.44 24.20 -50.43
C THR A 61 -50.94 25.10 -51.56
N SER A 62 -50.91 24.58 -52.79
CA SER A 62 -51.51 25.11 -54.03
C SER A 62 -50.77 26.24 -54.76
N VAL A 63 -50.25 25.90 -55.94
CA VAL A 63 -50.36 26.71 -57.16
C VAL A 63 -50.78 25.78 -58.29
N SER A 64 -51.79 26.16 -59.04
CA SER A 64 -52.22 25.48 -60.27
C SER A 64 -51.13 25.60 -61.33
N SER A 65 -50.24 24.61 -61.44
CA SER A 65 -49.36 24.46 -62.61
C SER A 65 -49.47 23.04 -63.16
N SER A 66 -49.71 22.95 -64.46
CA SER A 66 -49.92 21.71 -65.21
C SER A 66 -48.62 21.02 -65.63
N ASP A 67 -47.57 21.07 -64.79
CA ASP A 67 -46.27 20.46 -65.09
C ASP A 67 -46.01 19.25 -64.15
N PRO A 68 -46.00 18.01 -64.66
CA PRO A 68 -45.80 16.80 -63.86
C PRO A 68 -44.36 16.58 -63.37
N THR A 69 -43.40 17.46 -63.71
CA THR A 69 -41.97 17.30 -63.36
C THR A 69 -41.48 18.23 -62.24
N SER A 70 -42.35 19.06 -61.67
CA SER A 70 -41.97 19.94 -60.54
C SER A 70 -41.91 19.16 -59.21
N THR A 71 -40.71 18.78 -58.79
CA THR A 71 -40.46 18.35 -57.40
C THR A 71 -40.67 19.55 -56.47
N GLN A 72 -41.69 19.49 -55.60
CA GLN A 72 -41.92 20.52 -54.58
C GLN A 72 -40.74 20.54 -53.62
N VAL A 73 -39.94 21.61 -53.65
CA VAL A 73 -38.87 21.85 -52.69
C VAL A 73 -39.51 22.42 -51.40
N PRO A 74 -39.30 21.79 -50.22
CA PRO A 74 -39.78 22.35 -48.96
C PRO A 74 -39.16 23.74 -48.74
N VAL A 75 -39.99 24.74 -48.46
CA VAL A 75 -39.49 26.09 -48.18
C VAL A 75 -39.23 26.21 -46.67
N PRO A 76 -37.98 26.46 -46.23
CA PRO A 76 -37.67 26.71 -44.84
C PRO A 76 -38.23 28.06 -44.40
N VAL A 77 -39.05 28.04 -43.35
CA VAL A 77 -39.63 29.25 -42.75
C VAL A 77 -39.06 29.41 -41.34
N PRO A 78 -38.19 30.40 -41.09
CA PRO A 78 -37.66 30.65 -39.76
C PRO A 78 -38.74 31.32 -38.90
N VAL A 79 -39.11 30.67 -37.80
CA VAL A 79 -40.21 31.09 -36.92
C VAL A 79 -39.78 31.34 -35.48
N ALA A 80 -38.57 30.93 -35.12
CA ALA A 80 -37.99 31.17 -33.81
C ALA A 80 -36.50 31.51 -33.92
N TYR A 81 -35.97 32.19 -32.91
CA TYR A 81 -34.61 32.69 -32.85
C TYR A 81 -34.08 32.65 -31.42
N GLY A 82 -32.80 32.40 -31.27
CA GLY A 82 -32.10 32.45 -30.00
C GLY A 82 -30.63 32.83 -30.17
N HIS A 83 -30.03 33.47 -29.17
CA HIS A 83 -28.57 33.72 -29.16
C HIS A 83 -28.00 33.77 -27.75
N LEU A 84 -26.67 33.67 -27.69
CA LEU A 84 -25.84 34.14 -26.57
C LEU A 84 -24.85 35.18 -27.12
N ASP A 85 -24.90 36.40 -26.60
CA ASP A 85 -24.13 37.56 -27.06
C ASP A 85 -23.26 38.09 -25.91
N TYR A 86 -21.93 38.10 -26.10
CA TYR A 86 -21.00 38.54 -25.06
C TYR A 86 -20.80 40.05 -25.14
N GLU A 87 -21.12 40.75 -24.05
CA GLU A 87 -20.95 42.18 -23.93
C GLU A 87 -19.74 42.51 -23.04
N ALA A 88 -18.64 42.94 -23.67
CA ALA A 88 -17.37 43.23 -22.99
C ALA A 88 -17.45 44.38 -21.97
N THR A 89 -18.38 45.33 -22.13
CA THR A 89 -18.53 46.48 -21.22
C THR A 89 -19.11 46.09 -19.86
N THR A 90 -19.96 45.07 -19.83
CA THR A 90 -20.62 44.58 -18.61
C THR A 90 -20.03 43.26 -18.12
N ASP A 91 -19.15 42.65 -18.92
CA ASP A 91 -18.61 41.29 -18.73
C ASP A 91 -19.73 40.25 -18.56
N LYS A 92 -20.78 40.37 -19.37
CA LYS A 92 -21.95 39.48 -19.33
C LYS A 92 -22.19 38.84 -20.69
N THR A 93 -22.57 37.57 -20.65
CA THR A 93 -23.14 36.90 -21.83
C THR A 93 -24.67 36.94 -21.73
N TRP A 94 -25.30 37.64 -22.66
CA TRP A 94 -26.75 37.86 -22.71
C TRP A 94 -27.44 36.81 -23.58
N LEU A 95 -28.49 36.20 -23.03
CA LEU A 95 -29.41 35.35 -23.74
C LEU A 95 -30.56 36.20 -24.29
N GLY A 96 -30.78 36.12 -25.59
CA GLY A 96 -31.99 36.61 -26.24
C GLY A 96 -32.73 35.50 -26.96
N ILE A 97 -34.06 35.53 -26.89
CA ILE A 97 -34.93 34.54 -27.54
C ILE A 97 -36.17 35.24 -28.09
N SER A 98 -36.62 34.81 -29.27
CA SER A 98 -37.91 35.24 -29.82
C SER A 98 -38.57 34.14 -30.63
N VAL A 99 -39.90 34.14 -30.63
CA VAL A 99 -40.75 33.31 -31.50
C VAL A 99 -41.74 34.27 -32.15
N LEU A 100 -42.01 34.11 -33.45
CA LEU A 100 -43.04 34.90 -34.14
C LEU A 100 -44.42 34.68 -33.50
N ASP A 101 -45.22 35.74 -33.37
CA ASP A 101 -46.47 35.74 -32.60
C ASP A 101 -47.47 34.66 -33.07
N ALA A 102 -47.55 34.43 -34.39
CA ALA A 102 -48.40 33.38 -34.98
C ALA A 102 -48.00 31.95 -34.57
N TYR A 103 -46.80 31.77 -33.99
CA TYR A 103 -46.22 30.49 -33.61
C TYR A 103 -46.03 30.33 -32.09
N HIS A 104 -46.59 31.24 -31.29
CA HIS A 104 -46.60 31.11 -29.83
C HIS A 104 -47.48 29.94 -29.38
N GLY A 105 -47.23 29.43 -28.16
CA GLY A 105 -47.98 28.31 -27.60
C GLY A 105 -47.66 26.92 -28.17
N GLN A 106 -46.87 26.83 -29.25
CA GLN A 106 -46.53 25.57 -29.93
C GLN A 106 -45.25 24.88 -29.42
N GLY A 107 -44.60 25.46 -28.39
CA GLY A 107 -43.41 24.88 -27.76
C GLY A 107 -42.06 25.22 -28.41
N TYR A 108 -42.02 25.98 -29.51
CA TYR A 108 -40.77 26.34 -30.20
C TYR A 108 -39.81 27.15 -29.34
N GLY A 109 -40.32 28.09 -28.53
CA GLY A 109 -39.48 28.84 -27.58
C GLY A 109 -38.83 27.94 -26.53
N ARG A 110 -39.52 26.87 -26.09
CA ARG A 110 -38.94 25.87 -25.19
C ARG A 110 -37.79 25.13 -25.88
N GLN A 111 -37.97 24.73 -27.14
CA GLN A 111 -36.93 24.02 -27.90
C GLN A 111 -35.68 24.88 -28.10
N ILE A 112 -35.83 26.15 -28.49
CA ILE A 112 -34.69 27.08 -28.61
C ILE A 112 -34.00 27.27 -27.26
N MET A 113 -34.77 27.50 -26.18
CA MET A 113 -34.22 27.62 -24.83
C MET A 113 -33.42 26.38 -24.40
N THR A 114 -33.93 25.17 -24.68
CA THR A 114 -33.21 23.92 -24.40
C THR A 114 -31.87 23.86 -25.12
N HIS A 115 -31.81 24.25 -26.41
CA HIS A 115 -30.55 24.24 -27.16
C HIS A 115 -29.57 25.31 -26.67
N LEU A 116 -30.05 26.51 -26.33
CA LEU A 116 -29.20 27.57 -25.77
C LEU A 116 -28.62 27.17 -24.40
N ILE A 117 -29.44 26.57 -23.54
CA ILE A 117 -28.97 26.08 -22.23
C ILE A 117 -27.99 24.93 -22.40
N GLN A 118 -28.24 23.99 -23.32
CA GLN A 118 -27.31 22.91 -23.61
C GLN A 118 -25.96 23.46 -24.09
N TRP A 119 -25.98 24.39 -25.06
CA TRP A 119 -24.76 25.07 -25.50
C TRP A 119 -24.05 25.77 -24.34
N PHE A 120 -24.79 26.48 -23.47
CA PHE A 120 -24.23 27.08 -22.26
C PHE A 120 -23.59 26.03 -21.33
N GLN A 121 -24.24 24.89 -21.10
CA GLN A 121 -23.68 23.79 -20.29
C GLN A 121 -22.37 23.25 -20.87
N ASP A 122 -22.27 23.16 -22.19
CA ASP A 122 -21.09 22.65 -22.90
C ASP A 122 -19.98 23.72 -23.05
N SER A 123 -20.31 25.00 -22.91
CA SER A 123 -19.36 26.13 -23.01
C SER A 123 -18.51 26.30 -21.73
N PRO A 124 -17.39 27.05 -21.78
CA PRO A 124 -16.63 27.41 -20.58
C PRO A 124 -17.31 28.49 -19.71
N LEU A 125 -18.46 29.04 -20.13
CA LEU A 125 -19.15 30.09 -19.40
C LEU A 125 -19.63 29.60 -18.02
N ILE A 126 -19.56 30.50 -17.03
CA ILE A 126 -20.00 30.23 -15.66
C ILE A 126 -21.46 30.67 -15.46
N SER A 127 -21.83 31.77 -16.11
CA SER A 127 -23.16 32.38 -16.02
C SER A 127 -23.62 32.96 -17.36
N ILE A 128 -24.94 33.00 -17.55
CA ILE A 128 -25.61 33.76 -18.62
C ILE A 128 -26.75 34.58 -18.02
N TYR A 129 -27.07 35.70 -18.68
CA TYR A 129 -27.99 36.73 -18.18
C TYR A 129 -29.10 36.98 -19.19
N LEU A 130 -30.26 37.47 -18.74
CA LEU A 130 -31.31 37.98 -19.62
C LEU A 130 -32.09 39.08 -18.93
N THR A 131 -32.83 39.86 -19.73
CA THR A 131 -33.83 40.81 -19.23
C THR A 131 -35.22 40.45 -19.76
N VAL A 132 -36.25 40.76 -18.98
CA VAL A 132 -37.64 40.53 -19.35
C VAL A 132 -38.54 41.65 -18.83
N ASP A 133 -39.35 42.25 -19.71
CA ASP A 133 -40.31 43.30 -19.34
C ASP A 133 -41.27 42.77 -18.26
N ARG A 134 -41.66 43.62 -17.30
CA ARG A 134 -42.50 43.19 -16.16
C ARG A 134 -43.88 42.69 -16.60
N GLU A 135 -44.45 43.25 -17.67
CA GLU A 135 -45.70 42.76 -18.24
C GLU A 135 -45.58 41.39 -18.94
N ASN A 136 -44.37 40.97 -19.34
CA ASN A 136 -44.15 39.71 -20.06
C ASN A 136 -44.03 38.50 -19.10
N THR A 137 -45.14 38.25 -18.40
CA THR A 137 -45.28 37.18 -17.40
C THR A 137 -45.04 35.79 -17.98
N VAL A 138 -45.37 35.58 -19.27
CA VAL A 138 -45.17 34.30 -19.98
C VAL A 138 -43.68 34.00 -20.15
N ALA A 139 -42.88 34.97 -20.61
CA ALA A 139 -41.43 34.81 -20.75
C ALA A 139 -40.76 34.67 -19.37
N TYR A 140 -41.18 35.46 -18.38
CA TYR A 140 -40.67 35.34 -17.00
C TYR A 140 -40.86 33.92 -16.44
N GLN A 141 -42.06 33.34 -16.58
CA GLN A 141 -42.33 31.96 -16.16
C GLN A 141 -41.50 30.93 -16.96
N LEU A 142 -41.29 31.15 -18.26
CA LEU A 142 -40.42 30.29 -19.07
C LEU A 142 -38.99 30.30 -18.50
N TYR A 143 -38.43 31.47 -18.19
CA TYR A 143 -37.08 31.59 -17.66
C TYR A 143 -36.94 30.96 -16.29
N GLN A 144 -37.89 31.19 -15.37
CA GLN A 144 -37.90 30.55 -14.06
C GLN A 144 -37.93 29.01 -14.14
N LYS A 145 -38.78 28.45 -15.02
CA LYS A 145 -38.86 26.99 -15.24
C LYS A 145 -37.57 26.40 -15.79
N ASN A 146 -36.74 27.20 -16.45
CA ASN A 146 -35.44 26.81 -16.99
C ASN A 146 -34.27 27.15 -16.05
N GLY A 147 -34.55 27.46 -14.78
CA GLY A 147 -33.54 27.63 -13.74
C GLY A 147 -32.95 29.04 -13.62
N PHE A 148 -33.44 30.02 -14.39
CA PHE A 148 -33.04 31.41 -14.21
C PHE A 148 -33.59 31.95 -12.89
N GLN A 149 -32.74 32.64 -12.15
CA GLN A 149 -33.04 33.28 -10.88
C GLN A 149 -33.11 34.80 -11.07
N LEU A 150 -33.97 35.47 -10.31
CA LEU A 150 -34.05 36.93 -10.31
C LEU A 150 -32.76 37.51 -9.73
N LEU A 151 -32.09 38.37 -10.49
CA LEU A 151 -30.88 39.08 -10.06
C LEU A 151 -31.21 40.51 -9.62
N TYR A 152 -31.96 41.26 -10.43
CA TYR A 152 -32.42 42.62 -10.11
C TYR A 152 -33.87 42.85 -10.55
N GLU A 153 -34.61 43.59 -9.74
CA GLU A 153 -35.91 44.19 -10.11
C GLU A 153 -35.69 45.67 -10.48
N LYS A 154 -36.02 46.04 -11.72
CA LYS A 154 -35.99 47.42 -12.21
C LYS A 154 -37.43 47.90 -12.45
N ALA A 155 -37.61 49.21 -12.61
CA ALA A 155 -38.94 49.81 -12.75
C ALA A 155 -39.77 49.19 -13.90
N SER A 156 -39.13 48.89 -15.04
CA SER A 156 -39.77 48.38 -16.26
C SER A 156 -39.43 46.92 -16.63
N TYR A 157 -38.41 46.31 -16.03
CA TYR A 157 -38.00 44.93 -16.37
C TYR A 157 -37.33 44.18 -15.19
N TYR A 158 -37.27 42.86 -15.29
CA TYR A 158 -36.46 42.00 -14.44
C TYR A 158 -35.17 41.62 -15.15
N GLU A 159 -34.05 41.63 -14.42
CA GLU A 159 -32.79 41.03 -14.85
C GLU A 159 -32.64 39.67 -14.16
N MET A 160 -32.37 38.62 -14.93
CA MET A 160 -32.28 37.25 -14.43
C MET A 160 -30.96 36.60 -14.83
N ILE A 161 -30.53 35.62 -14.05
CA ILE A 161 -29.25 34.92 -14.21
C ILE A 161 -29.44 33.41 -14.14
N LEU A 162 -28.74 32.67 -15.01
CA LEU A 162 -28.54 31.24 -14.89
C LEU A 162 -27.05 30.99 -14.64
N GLN A 163 -26.72 30.34 -13.52
CA GLN A 163 -25.35 29.99 -13.15
C GLN A 163 -25.19 28.46 -13.16
N LYS A 164 -24.04 27.96 -13.63
CA LYS A 164 -23.70 26.55 -13.45
C LYS A 164 -23.59 26.26 -11.96
N LYS A 165 -24.26 25.21 -11.47
CA LYS A 165 -24.07 24.74 -10.10
C LYS A 165 -22.59 24.40 -9.93
N ASN A 166 -21.88 25.13 -9.07
CA ASN A 166 -20.45 24.98 -8.73
C ASN A 166 -19.84 23.62 -9.16
N THR A 167 -19.37 23.54 -10.39
CA THR A 167 -18.54 22.43 -10.89
C THR A 167 -17.07 22.61 -10.50
N THR A 168 -16.75 23.68 -9.77
CA THR A 168 -15.44 23.93 -9.15
C THR A 168 -15.32 23.20 -7.80
N THR A 169 -15.59 21.90 -7.76
CA THR A 169 -14.68 21.05 -6.97
C THR A 169 -13.55 20.72 -7.92
N VAL A 170 -12.58 21.63 -8.05
CA VAL A 170 -11.28 21.22 -8.57
C VAL A 170 -10.86 20.09 -7.65
N SER A 171 -10.81 18.85 -8.15
CA SER A 171 -10.14 17.76 -7.47
C SER A 171 -8.68 18.20 -7.35
N ARG A 172 -8.34 18.88 -6.26
CA ARG A 172 -6.98 19.33 -5.99
C ARG A 172 -6.20 18.11 -5.55
N THR A 173 -5.50 17.51 -6.50
CA THR A 173 -4.53 16.45 -6.22
C THR A 173 -3.13 17.07 -6.30
N PHE A 174 -2.33 16.83 -5.27
CA PHE A 174 -0.94 17.25 -5.21
C PHE A 174 -0.04 16.02 -5.29
N ASN A 175 1.06 16.11 -6.03
CA ASN A 175 2.12 15.12 -5.99
C ASN A 175 3.10 15.50 -4.86
N LEU A 176 3.19 14.65 -3.84
CA LEU A 176 4.10 14.83 -2.71
C LEU A 176 5.20 13.78 -2.77
N GLN A 177 6.45 14.22 -2.62
CA GLN A 177 7.57 13.32 -2.36
C GLN A 177 7.58 12.93 -0.88
N VAL A 178 7.63 11.63 -0.61
CA VAL A 178 7.65 11.08 0.75
C VAL A 178 8.75 10.03 0.86
N SER A 179 9.13 9.67 2.09
CA SER A 179 10.06 8.54 2.30
C SER A 179 9.42 7.21 1.90
N CYS A 180 10.23 6.20 1.56
CA CYS A 180 9.73 4.86 1.22
C CYS A 180 8.92 4.25 2.38
N GLY A 181 9.37 4.47 3.63
CA GLY A 181 8.71 4.04 4.84
C GLY A 181 7.32 4.68 5.01
N GLU A 182 7.17 5.97 4.72
CA GLU A 182 5.86 6.64 4.76
C GLU A 182 4.91 6.15 3.65
N ALA A 183 5.44 5.90 2.44
CA ALA A 183 4.64 5.36 1.34
C ALA A 183 4.07 3.98 1.70
N LEU A 184 4.92 3.07 2.23
CA LEU A 184 4.50 1.74 2.68
C LEU A 184 3.59 1.80 3.91
N ASP A 185 3.81 2.74 4.84
CA ASP A 185 2.93 2.99 5.99
C ASP A 185 1.52 3.33 5.52
N LYS A 186 1.40 4.29 4.60
CA LYS A 186 0.11 4.67 4.01
C LYS A 186 -0.60 3.48 3.37
N LEU A 187 0.11 2.68 2.57
CA LEU A 187 -0.48 1.49 1.95
C LEU A 187 -0.99 0.50 3.01
N SER A 188 -0.20 0.23 4.06
CA SER A 188 -0.58 -0.71 5.12
C SER A 188 -1.85 -0.26 5.89
N ILE A 189 -2.00 1.05 6.09
CA ILE A 189 -3.20 1.63 6.73
C ILE A 189 -4.41 1.50 5.79
N LEU A 190 -4.25 1.74 4.49
CA LEU A 190 -5.34 1.58 3.52
C LEU A 190 -5.81 0.13 3.46
N GLU A 191 -4.90 -0.85 3.50
CA GLU A 191 -5.26 -2.27 3.60
C GLU A 191 -6.10 -2.56 4.85
N ILE A 192 -5.69 -2.08 6.02
CA ILE A 192 -6.45 -2.22 7.26
C ILE A 192 -7.83 -1.57 7.14
N LYS A 193 -7.90 -0.37 6.54
CA LYS A 193 -9.17 0.35 6.37
C LYS A 193 -10.13 -0.39 5.42
N MET A 194 -9.64 -0.95 4.31
CA MET A 194 -10.46 -1.79 3.43
C MET A 194 -11.04 -3.00 4.16
N ASP A 195 -10.27 -3.59 5.08
CA ASP A 195 -10.72 -4.74 5.87
C ASP A 195 -11.71 -4.35 6.98
N ARG A 196 -11.61 -3.13 7.54
CA ARG A 196 -12.36 -2.72 8.74
C ARG A 196 -13.57 -1.83 8.47
N ILE A 197 -13.53 -0.99 7.44
CA ILE A 197 -14.64 -0.12 7.05
C ILE A 197 -15.61 -0.91 6.17
N LYS A 198 -16.90 -0.88 6.51
CA LYS A 198 -17.95 -1.70 5.86
C LYS A 198 -19.08 -0.87 5.25
N ASP A 199 -19.00 0.45 5.35
CA ASP A 199 -19.93 1.40 4.73
C ASP A 199 -19.38 1.93 3.40
N ASP A 200 -20.12 2.84 2.78
CA ASP A 200 -19.83 3.49 1.50
C ASP A 200 -18.44 4.14 1.42
N ARG A 201 -17.86 4.58 2.55
CA ARG A 201 -16.51 5.15 2.63
C ARG A 201 -15.42 4.18 2.17
N VAL A 202 -15.69 2.87 2.13
CA VAL A 202 -14.74 1.88 1.60
C VAL A 202 -14.40 2.13 0.12
N ALA A 203 -15.31 2.75 -0.64
CA ALA A 203 -15.08 3.11 -2.03
C ALA A 203 -13.93 4.14 -2.18
N ASP A 204 -13.88 5.14 -1.30
CA ASP A 204 -12.81 6.15 -1.30
C ASP A 204 -11.46 5.55 -0.89
N VAL A 205 -11.47 4.70 0.15
CA VAL A 205 -10.26 3.97 0.60
C VAL A 205 -9.73 3.08 -0.51
N ARG A 206 -10.62 2.38 -1.22
CA ARG A 206 -10.26 1.52 -2.36
C ARG A 206 -9.62 2.33 -3.48
N LYS A 207 -10.18 3.49 -3.80
CA LYS A 207 -9.61 4.40 -4.82
C LYS A 207 -8.18 4.83 -4.47
N GLU A 208 -7.92 5.22 -3.22
CA GLU A 208 -6.55 5.54 -2.76
C GLU A 208 -5.63 4.31 -2.84
N TYR A 209 -6.11 3.14 -2.43
CA TYR A 209 -5.33 1.89 -2.46
C TYR A 209 -4.94 1.50 -3.89
N GLU A 210 -5.89 1.51 -4.82
CA GLU A 210 -5.69 1.15 -6.23
C GLU A 210 -4.74 2.13 -6.95
N THR A 211 -4.62 3.36 -6.44
CA THR A 211 -3.64 4.33 -6.93
C THR A 211 -2.21 4.00 -6.49
N LEU A 212 -2.03 3.51 -5.25
CA LEU A 212 -0.70 3.28 -4.67
C LEU A 212 -0.19 1.83 -4.84
N ALA A 213 -1.09 0.85 -4.82
CA ALA A 213 -0.74 -0.57 -4.80
C ALA A 213 0.10 -1.01 -6.01
N PRO A 214 -0.19 -0.60 -7.26
CA PRO A 214 0.64 -1.00 -8.41
C PRO A 214 2.09 -0.53 -8.32
N ILE A 215 2.35 0.58 -7.62
CA ILE A 215 3.68 1.16 -7.44
C ILE A 215 4.41 0.49 -6.27
N LEU A 216 3.70 0.25 -5.17
CA LEU A 216 4.31 -0.14 -3.90
C LEU A 216 4.37 -1.66 -3.67
N LYS A 217 3.45 -2.45 -4.26
CA LYS A 217 3.48 -3.91 -4.12
C LYS A 217 4.78 -4.56 -4.61
N PRO A 218 5.33 -4.20 -5.78
CA PRO A 218 6.61 -4.77 -6.22
C PRO A 218 7.76 -4.51 -5.24
N VAL A 219 7.72 -3.38 -4.51
CA VAL A 219 8.71 -3.07 -3.45
C VAL A 219 8.52 -3.99 -2.25
N ILE A 220 7.28 -4.21 -1.82
CA ILE A 220 6.94 -5.10 -0.70
C ILE A 220 7.34 -6.54 -1.00
N GLU A 221 7.14 -6.98 -2.24
CA GLU A 221 7.45 -8.35 -2.70
C GLU A 221 8.95 -8.65 -2.70
N GLN A 222 9.82 -7.65 -2.63
CA GLN A 222 11.25 -7.87 -2.41
C GLN A 222 11.47 -8.55 -1.04
N ALA A 223 12.23 -9.64 -1.00
CA ALA A 223 12.49 -10.43 0.21
C ALA A 223 12.96 -9.56 1.41
N GLN A 224 13.76 -8.53 1.12
CA GLN A 224 14.26 -7.57 2.10
C GLN A 224 13.18 -6.63 2.70
N CYS A 225 11.96 -6.59 2.17
CA CYS A 225 10.90 -5.68 2.64
C CYS A 225 9.70 -6.41 3.25
N GLN A 226 9.40 -7.64 2.81
CA GLN A 226 8.23 -8.42 3.26
C GLN A 226 8.11 -8.48 4.79
N PHE A 227 9.21 -8.82 5.49
CA PHE A 227 9.24 -8.91 6.94
C PHE A 227 8.84 -7.59 7.63
N LEU A 228 9.45 -6.47 7.23
CA LEU A 228 9.19 -5.17 7.84
C LEU A 228 7.79 -4.64 7.50
N TYR A 229 7.30 -4.89 6.28
CA TYR A 229 5.94 -4.49 5.88
C TYR A 229 4.88 -5.22 6.71
N ARG A 230 5.06 -6.53 6.95
CA ARG A 230 4.18 -7.29 7.84
C ARG A 230 4.16 -6.69 9.24
N LEU A 231 5.32 -6.41 9.83
CA LEU A 231 5.41 -5.79 11.16
C LEU A 231 4.75 -4.39 11.18
N LEU A 232 4.92 -3.60 10.11
CA LEU A 232 4.31 -2.28 9.97
C LEU A 232 2.78 -2.37 9.95
N LYS A 233 2.23 -3.31 9.19
CA LYS A 233 0.79 -3.58 9.15
C LYS A 233 0.26 -4.08 10.50
N GLU A 234 0.98 -4.98 11.17
CA GLU A 234 0.62 -5.47 12.50
C GLU A 234 0.54 -4.34 13.54
N VAL A 235 1.56 -3.47 13.61
CA VAL A 235 1.56 -2.34 14.56
C VAL A 235 0.49 -1.31 14.21
N ASN A 236 0.27 -0.99 12.93
CA ASN A 236 -0.82 -0.10 12.52
C ASN A 236 -2.19 -0.68 12.87
N LEU A 237 -2.39 -1.98 12.71
CA LEU A 237 -3.64 -2.65 13.10
C LEU A 237 -3.84 -2.60 14.61
N LYS A 238 -2.77 -2.77 15.39
CA LYS A 238 -2.82 -2.65 16.84
C LYS A 238 -3.22 -1.23 17.27
N ILE A 239 -2.53 -0.21 16.75
CA ILE A 239 -2.87 1.21 17.00
C ILE A 239 -4.33 1.48 16.66
N TRP A 240 -4.82 0.99 15.51
CA TRP A 240 -6.22 1.17 15.10
C TRP A 240 -7.21 0.56 16.10
N LYS A 241 -6.94 -0.66 16.59
CA LYS A 241 -7.77 -1.33 17.60
C LYS A 241 -7.78 -0.55 18.91
N ASP A 242 -6.60 -0.13 19.38
CA ASP A 242 -6.45 0.59 20.64
C ASP A 242 -7.12 1.96 20.59
N GLN A 243 -7.02 2.68 19.46
CA GLN A 243 -7.73 3.94 19.25
C GLN A 243 -9.26 3.78 19.24
N ASN A 244 -9.78 2.67 18.71
CA ASN A 244 -11.22 2.37 18.80
C ASN A 244 -11.64 2.09 20.24
N VAL A 245 -10.87 1.31 21.00
CA VAL A 245 -11.13 1.09 22.43
C VAL A 245 -11.06 2.41 23.22
N PHE A 246 -10.11 3.29 22.88
CA PHE A 246 -9.97 4.58 23.52
C PHE A 246 -11.20 5.50 23.31
N ARG A 247 -11.71 5.54 22.07
CA ARG A 247 -12.84 6.40 21.68
C ARG A 247 -14.19 5.82 22.10
N ASP A 248 -14.41 4.54 21.82
CA ASP A 248 -15.73 3.89 21.90
C ASP A 248 -15.87 3.00 23.14
N GLY A 249 -14.79 2.84 23.92
CA GLY A 249 -14.79 2.04 25.14
C GLY A 249 -15.59 2.65 26.29
N GLY A 250 -16.17 1.78 27.12
CA GLY A 250 -16.95 2.16 28.29
C GLY A 250 -16.13 2.82 29.41
N PRO A 251 -16.77 3.18 30.54
CA PRO A 251 -16.13 3.87 31.66
C PRO A 251 -15.02 3.06 32.36
N ALA A 252 -15.00 1.73 32.19
CA ALA A 252 -14.00 0.84 32.79
C ALA A 252 -12.62 0.85 32.08
N VAL A 253 -12.50 1.51 30.93
CA VAL A 253 -11.24 1.58 30.18
C VAL A 253 -10.26 2.54 30.85
N ASP A 254 -9.09 2.04 31.24
CA ASP A 254 -7.95 2.87 31.64
C ASP A 254 -7.35 3.60 30.43
N ARG A 255 -7.89 4.78 30.14
CA ARG A 255 -7.45 5.64 29.03
C ARG A 255 -6.03 6.15 29.19
N ALA A 256 -5.52 6.30 30.42
CA ALA A 256 -4.18 6.81 30.66
C ALA A 256 -3.14 5.78 30.19
N SER A 257 -3.28 4.54 30.65
CA SER A 257 -2.41 3.44 30.25
C SER A 257 -2.53 3.12 28.76
N LEU A 258 -3.74 3.16 28.20
CA LEU A 258 -3.98 2.97 26.76
C LEU A 258 -3.36 4.09 25.90
N CYS A 259 -3.40 5.34 26.36
CA CYS A 259 -2.74 6.46 25.67
C CYS A 259 -1.23 6.25 25.60
N THR A 260 -0.60 5.88 26.71
CA THR A 260 0.84 5.55 26.75
C THR A 260 1.16 4.42 25.76
N GLN A 261 0.34 3.37 25.73
CA GLN A 261 0.52 2.26 24.79
C GLN A 261 0.40 2.70 23.32
N ILE A 262 -0.56 3.57 22.99
CA ILE A 262 -0.70 4.12 21.62
C ILE A 262 0.53 4.95 21.24
N ILE A 263 1.12 5.70 22.16
CA ILE A 263 2.35 6.47 21.95
C ILE A 263 3.52 5.51 21.68
N ASP A 264 3.70 4.50 22.54
CA ASP A 264 4.75 3.50 22.41
C ASP A 264 4.67 2.76 21.06
N ASP A 265 3.46 2.36 20.64
CA ASP A 265 3.25 1.70 19.35
C ASP A 265 3.46 2.65 18.16
N ASN A 266 3.19 3.95 18.31
CA ASN A 266 3.50 4.94 17.28
C ASN A 266 5.02 5.10 17.09
N ASP A 267 5.78 5.10 18.18
CA ASP A 267 7.24 5.15 18.11
C ASP A 267 7.82 3.84 17.57
N ARG A 268 7.24 2.70 17.94
CA ARG A 268 7.53 1.40 17.32
C ARG A 268 7.30 1.41 15.81
N ARG A 269 6.17 1.95 15.37
CA ARG A 269 5.85 2.14 13.94
C ARG A 269 6.89 3.01 13.25
N PHE A 270 7.30 4.11 13.87
CA PHE A 270 8.37 4.96 13.34
C PHE A 270 9.68 4.19 13.15
N ARG A 271 10.11 3.40 14.15
CA ARG A 271 11.34 2.58 14.03
C ARG A 271 11.26 1.59 12.88
N ILE A 272 10.11 0.95 12.67
CA ILE A 272 9.89 0.04 11.54
C ILE A 272 9.98 0.79 10.20
N LYS A 273 9.35 1.97 10.07
CA LYS A 273 9.47 2.82 8.86
C LYS A 273 10.92 3.24 8.60
N ASN A 274 11.67 3.57 9.65
CA ASN A 274 13.07 3.94 9.50
C ASN A 274 13.94 2.76 8.99
N LYS A 275 13.69 1.54 9.47
CA LYS A 275 14.35 0.33 8.94
C LYS A 275 14.03 0.11 7.45
N ILE A 276 12.78 0.33 7.03
CA ILE A 276 12.40 0.31 5.61
C ILE A 276 13.18 1.35 4.81
N ASN A 277 13.26 2.58 5.32
CA ASN A 277 14.02 3.66 4.67
C ASN A 277 15.50 3.32 4.50
N GLN A 278 16.10 2.65 5.48
CA GLN A 278 17.49 2.19 5.41
C GLN A 278 17.66 1.10 4.35
N ARG A 279 16.80 0.06 4.34
CA ARG A 279 16.90 -1.04 3.37
C ARG A 279 16.69 -0.60 1.92
N LEU A 280 15.84 0.40 1.70
CA LEU A 280 15.52 0.92 0.37
C LEU A 280 16.38 2.13 -0.02
N ASN A 281 17.36 2.53 0.79
CA ASN A 281 18.16 3.73 0.59
C ASN A 281 17.31 4.98 0.27
N SER A 282 16.21 5.16 1.02
CA SER A 282 15.26 6.26 0.82
C SER A 282 15.97 7.61 0.93
N SER A 283 15.76 8.48 -0.07
CA SER A 283 16.33 9.83 -0.13
C SER A 283 15.75 10.76 0.94
N LEU A 284 14.50 10.53 1.34
CA LEU A 284 13.81 11.23 2.42
C LEU A 284 13.70 10.32 3.64
N LYS A 285 13.76 10.92 4.83
CA LYS A 285 13.66 10.22 6.12
C LYS A 285 12.91 11.09 7.13
N GLU A 286 11.80 10.58 7.66
CA GLU A 286 11.11 11.16 8.81
C GLU A 286 12.02 11.18 10.05
N GLN A 287 11.87 12.18 10.92
CA GLN A 287 12.60 12.31 12.18
C GLN A 287 11.64 12.42 13.37
N LYS A 288 12.04 11.90 14.54
CA LYS A 288 11.33 12.03 15.81
C LYS A 288 12.15 12.83 16.81
N GLY A 289 11.46 13.58 17.68
CA GLY A 289 12.07 14.47 18.67
C GLY A 289 12.23 13.89 20.08
N TYR A 290 12.26 12.56 20.23
CA TYR A 290 12.41 11.91 21.55
C TYR A 290 13.84 11.42 21.80
N LYS A 291 14.16 11.14 23.07
CA LYS A 291 15.48 10.63 23.49
C LYS A 291 15.68 9.19 23.01
N ALA A 292 16.80 8.92 22.35
CA ALA A 292 17.15 7.56 21.92
C ALA A 292 17.20 6.59 23.11
N THR A 293 16.54 5.45 22.93
CA THR A 293 16.41 4.37 23.91
C THR A 293 17.30 3.19 23.52
N LYS A 294 17.81 2.46 24.53
CA LYS A 294 18.70 1.32 24.31
C LYS A 294 18.28 0.12 25.14
N ALA A 295 18.46 -1.08 24.59
CA ALA A 295 18.31 -2.34 25.30
C ALA A 295 19.57 -3.21 25.18
N LEU A 296 19.79 -4.07 26.16
CA LEU A 296 20.87 -5.06 26.16
C LEU A 296 20.29 -6.46 26.24
N VAL A 297 20.70 -7.35 25.34
CA VAL A 297 20.36 -8.77 25.32
C VAL A 297 21.59 -9.59 25.69
N ILE A 298 21.44 -10.45 26.70
CA ILE A 298 22.51 -11.29 27.24
C ILE A 298 22.08 -12.76 27.13
N PRO A 299 22.26 -13.40 25.96
CA PRO A 299 21.99 -14.82 25.82
C PRO A 299 23.13 -15.65 26.39
N HIS A 300 22.91 -16.96 26.51
CA HIS A 300 24.05 -17.88 26.58
C HIS A 300 24.90 -17.73 25.31
N LEU A 301 26.22 -17.85 25.45
CA LEU A 301 27.16 -17.30 24.47
C LEU A 301 27.57 -18.30 23.36
N LEU A 302 26.94 -19.47 23.28
CA LEU A 302 27.18 -20.44 22.22
C LEU A 302 26.33 -20.15 20.97
N MET A 303 26.77 -20.63 19.82
CA MET A 303 26.16 -20.31 18.52
C MET A 303 24.67 -20.68 18.43
N GLY A 304 24.27 -21.84 18.96
CA GLY A 304 22.86 -22.26 18.96
C GLY A 304 21.98 -21.26 19.71
N ASP A 305 22.40 -20.86 20.91
CA ASP A 305 21.65 -19.92 21.74
C ASP A 305 21.54 -18.53 21.09
N GLN A 306 22.60 -18.06 20.44
CA GLN A 306 22.61 -16.82 19.67
C GLN A 306 21.57 -16.83 18.54
N ILE A 307 21.41 -17.97 17.86
CA ILE A 307 20.39 -18.15 16.80
C ILE A 307 18.98 -18.18 17.40
N LEU A 308 18.79 -18.87 18.53
CA LEU A 308 17.49 -18.99 19.18
C LEU A 308 16.93 -17.65 19.69
N VAL A 309 17.79 -16.66 19.95
CA VAL A 309 17.39 -15.31 20.35
C VAL A 309 17.27 -14.30 19.21
N ILE A 310 17.58 -14.66 17.95
CA ILE A 310 17.39 -13.78 16.79
C ILE A 310 15.99 -13.13 16.80
N PRO A 311 14.87 -13.88 16.98
CA PRO A 311 13.55 -13.27 16.99
C PRO A 311 13.34 -12.27 18.14
N ALA A 312 13.87 -12.56 19.33
CA ALA A 312 13.79 -11.65 20.48
C ALA A 312 14.56 -10.35 20.21
N VAL A 313 15.77 -10.43 19.67
CA VAL A 313 16.60 -9.28 19.31
C VAL A 313 15.88 -8.43 18.25
N ARG A 314 15.33 -9.07 17.20
CA ARG A 314 14.56 -8.38 16.15
C ARG A 314 13.30 -7.72 16.70
N TYR A 315 12.58 -8.38 17.59
CA TYR A 315 11.42 -7.80 18.27
C TYR A 315 11.80 -6.56 19.09
N LEU A 316 12.83 -6.67 19.94
CA LEU A 316 13.32 -5.56 20.75
C LEU A 316 13.80 -4.40 19.86
N SER A 317 14.35 -4.67 18.68
CA SER A 317 14.75 -3.61 17.73
C SER A 317 13.58 -2.80 17.16
N THR A 318 12.34 -3.28 17.36
CA THR A 318 11.13 -2.49 17.08
C THR A 318 10.72 -1.61 18.25
N LEU A 319 11.16 -1.93 19.48
CA LEU A 319 10.82 -1.19 20.70
C LEU A 319 11.88 -0.15 21.09
N TYR A 320 13.13 -0.39 20.72
CA TYR A 320 14.28 0.44 21.09
C TYR A 320 14.98 1.00 19.86
N ASP A 321 15.63 2.16 20.03
CA ASP A 321 16.40 2.79 18.95
C ASP A 321 17.76 2.11 18.74
N GLU A 322 18.32 1.50 19.80
CA GLU A 322 19.48 0.60 19.71
C GLU A 322 19.27 -0.67 20.55
N VAL A 323 19.61 -1.84 20.00
CA VAL A 323 19.64 -3.11 20.72
C VAL A 323 21.05 -3.66 20.68
N HIS A 324 21.63 -3.85 21.85
CA HIS A 324 22.97 -4.40 22.00
C HIS A 324 22.89 -5.88 22.33
N LEU A 325 23.67 -6.71 21.65
CA LEU A 325 23.69 -8.16 21.81
C LEU A 325 25.09 -8.62 22.18
N TRP A 326 25.22 -9.29 23.32
CA TRP A 326 26.50 -9.87 23.76
C TRP A 326 26.88 -11.12 22.97
N SER A 327 28.13 -11.18 22.50
CA SER A 327 28.75 -12.35 21.86
C SER A 327 30.21 -12.50 22.31
N ILE A 328 30.74 -13.71 22.31
CA ILE A 328 32.18 -13.92 22.48
C ILE A 328 32.95 -13.67 21.19
N ALA A 329 34.24 -13.36 21.33
CA ALA A 329 35.17 -13.13 20.21
C ALA A 329 35.07 -14.23 19.14
N LYS A 330 35.07 -15.51 19.56
CA LYS A 330 34.98 -16.68 18.66
C LYS A 330 33.79 -16.61 17.69
N PHE A 331 32.67 -16.06 18.13
CA PHE A 331 31.43 -16.04 17.36
C PHE A 331 31.02 -14.64 16.90
N TYR A 332 31.82 -13.62 17.21
CA TYR A 332 31.47 -12.22 16.97
C TYR A 332 31.07 -11.95 15.52
N ASP A 333 31.92 -12.31 14.56
CA ASP A 333 31.66 -12.05 13.13
C ASP A 333 30.46 -12.84 12.61
N GLN A 334 30.31 -14.09 13.04
CA GLN A 334 29.16 -14.93 12.68
C GLN A 334 27.86 -14.36 13.25
N VAL A 335 27.82 -13.98 14.52
CA VAL A 335 26.62 -13.41 15.15
C VAL A 335 26.27 -12.07 14.50
N ARG A 336 27.27 -11.20 14.26
CA ARG A 336 27.08 -9.93 13.56
C ARG A 336 26.50 -10.12 12.16
N SER A 337 26.90 -11.17 11.45
CA SER A 337 26.40 -11.44 10.09
C SER A 337 24.89 -11.64 10.00
N PHE A 338 24.22 -12.09 11.08
CA PHE A 338 22.76 -12.25 11.12
C PHE A 338 21.97 -10.93 11.12
N TYR A 339 22.63 -9.79 11.36
CA TYR A 339 21.98 -8.50 11.61
C TYR A 339 22.49 -7.36 10.72
N LEU A 340 23.27 -7.63 9.67
CA LEU A 340 23.86 -6.59 8.81
C LEU A 340 22.82 -5.69 8.12
N ASP A 341 21.59 -6.19 7.95
CA ASP A 341 20.44 -5.50 7.37
C ASP A 341 19.72 -4.54 8.34
N ASP A 342 20.14 -4.48 9.61
CA ASP A 342 19.49 -3.68 10.64
C ASP A 342 20.52 -3.00 11.57
N PRO A 343 20.92 -1.77 11.22
CA PRO A 343 21.99 -1.06 11.94
C PRO A 343 21.61 -0.63 13.37
N SER A 344 20.33 -0.77 13.77
CA SER A 344 19.93 -0.55 15.17
C SER A 344 20.40 -1.69 16.10
N ILE A 345 20.76 -2.85 15.54
CA ILE A 345 21.24 -4.00 16.29
C ILE A 345 22.77 -4.00 16.27
N LYS A 346 23.39 -3.95 17.45
CA LYS A 346 24.84 -3.90 17.60
C LYS A 346 25.33 -5.10 18.40
N VAL A 347 26.19 -5.91 17.80
CA VAL A 347 26.86 -7.00 18.50
C VAL A 347 28.05 -6.42 19.27
N ILE A 348 28.10 -6.71 20.57
CA ILE A 348 29.16 -6.31 21.49
C ILE A 348 29.95 -7.55 21.87
N GLU A 349 31.27 -7.47 21.71
CA GLU A 349 32.17 -8.51 22.16
C GLU A 349 32.33 -8.48 23.68
N CYS A 350 32.12 -9.64 24.32
CA CYS A 350 32.32 -9.80 25.75
C CYS A 350 33.70 -10.41 26.05
N ARG A 351 34.40 -9.80 27.00
CA ARG A 351 35.69 -10.29 27.51
C ARG A 351 35.47 -11.25 28.68
N ASN A 352 36.37 -12.22 28.83
CA ASN A 352 36.38 -13.16 29.97
C ASN A 352 35.06 -13.93 30.16
N ALA A 353 34.42 -14.37 29.07
CA ALA A 353 33.12 -15.05 29.11
C ALA A 353 33.03 -16.26 30.04
N ASN A 354 34.14 -16.94 30.34
CA ASN A 354 34.18 -18.05 31.29
C ASN A 354 33.97 -17.61 32.76
N TRP A 355 34.01 -16.30 33.03
CA TRP A 355 33.84 -15.72 34.36
C TRP A 355 32.40 -15.26 34.61
N TRP A 356 31.42 -15.76 33.86
CA TRP A 356 29.99 -15.42 34.02
C TRP A 356 29.43 -15.65 35.44
N ARG A 357 30.11 -16.47 36.25
CA ARG A 357 29.79 -16.69 37.67
C ARG A 357 30.28 -15.59 38.62
N ASN A 358 31.18 -14.73 38.16
CA ASN A 358 31.72 -13.62 38.91
C ASN A 358 30.87 -12.37 38.61
N PRO A 359 30.22 -11.71 39.59
CA PRO A 359 29.46 -10.49 39.34
C PRO A 359 30.26 -9.38 38.64
N GLN A 360 31.57 -9.32 38.87
CA GLN A 360 32.46 -8.35 38.24
C GLN A 360 32.50 -8.51 36.71
N PHE A 361 32.29 -9.72 36.18
CA PHE A 361 32.21 -9.95 34.73
C PHE A 361 31.17 -9.05 34.07
N TYR A 362 30.01 -8.85 34.69
CA TYR A 362 28.95 -8.05 34.07
C TYR A 362 29.28 -6.56 34.08
N VAL A 363 29.91 -6.08 35.16
CA VAL A 363 30.38 -4.70 35.30
C VAL A 363 31.51 -4.42 34.30
N ASP A 364 32.49 -5.32 34.20
CA ASP A 364 33.61 -5.20 33.25
C ASP A 364 33.15 -5.19 31.79
N ASN A 365 31.99 -5.79 31.50
CA ASN A 365 31.36 -5.79 30.18
C ASN A 365 30.27 -4.69 30.03
N GLY A 366 30.21 -3.74 30.97
CA GLY A 366 29.42 -2.50 30.85
C GLY A 366 27.92 -2.64 31.08
N ILE A 367 27.47 -3.63 31.86
CA ILE A 367 26.03 -3.80 32.17
C ILE A 367 25.42 -2.59 32.89
N ASP A 368 26.23 -1.84 33.62
CA ASP A 368 25.88 -0.65 34.41
C ASP A 368 25.48 0.56 33.55
N GLN A 369 25.76 0.52 32.26
CA GLN A 369 25.34 1.53 31.28
C GLN A 369 23.84 1.43 30.93
N TYR A 370 23.13 0.40 31.41
CA TYR A 370 21.74 0.14 31.08
C TYR A 370 20.88 0.13 32.35
N GLU A 371 19.67 0.70 32.26
CA GLU A 371 18.67 0.51 33.30
C GLU A 371 18.21 -0.96 33.31
N ARG A 372 18.05 -1.55 34.51
CA ARG A 372 17.73 -2.98 34.68
C ARG A 372 16.52 -3.46 33.88
N LYS A 373 15.49 -2.61 33.73
CA LYS A 373 14.26 -2.93 32.96
C LYS A 373 14.50 -3.05 31.44
N HIS A 374 15.66 -2.61 30.95
CA HIS A 374 16.09 -2.67 29.55
C HIS A 374 17.19 -3.72 29.32
N VAL A 375 17.47 -4.57 30.31
CA VAL A 375 18.39 -5.70 30.21
C VAL A 375 17.60 -7.00 30.15
N TYR A 376 17.85 -7.77 29.10
CA TYR A 376 17.14 -8.99 28.74
C TYR A 376 18.10 -10.20 28.79
N PRO A 377 18.40 -10.74 29.98
CA PRO A 377 19.21 -11.93 30.11
C PRO A 377 18.36 -13.18 29.81
N CYS A 378 18.98 -14.19 29.21
CA CYS A 378 18.39 -15.53 29.11
C CYS A 378 19.42 -16.64 29.27
N GLY A 379 18.94 -17.83 29.62
CA GLY A 379 19.82 -18.94 29.99
C GLY A 379 20.61 -18.59 31.25
N ILE A 380 21.85 -19.08 31.33
CA ILE A 380 22.64 -19.05 32.57
C ILE A 380 22.87 -17.65 33.17
N HIS A 381 22.92 -16.62 32.32
CA HIS A 381 23.12 -15.24 32.78
C HIS A 381 21.93 -14.68 33.56
N THR A 382 20.75 -15.31 33.44
CA THR A 382 19.54 -14.89 34.16
C THR A 382 19.70 -15.04 35.66
N GLU A 383 20.35 -16.11 36.14
CA GLU A 383 20.60 -16.36 37.57
C GLU A 383 21.27 -15.16 38.23
N TYR A 384 22.31 -14.64 37.58
CA TYR A 384 23.10 -13.53 38.07
C TYR A 384 22.42 -12.19 37.89
N VAL A 385 21.93 -11.91 36.68
CA VAL A 385 21.38 -10.59 36.35
C VAL A 385 20.06 -10.33 37.09
N LYS A 386 19.23 -11.36 37.27
CA LYS A 386 17.96 -11.26 38.00
C LYS A 386 18.05 -11.68 39.46
N ASN A 387 19.23 -12.12 39.92
CA ASN A 387 19.46 -12.61 41.29
C ASN A 387 18.45 -13.70 41.71
N VAL A 388 18.31 -14.74 40.86
CA VAL A 388 17.43 -15.88 41.11
C VAL A 388 18.25 -17.13 41.42
N SER A 389 17.78 -17.96 42.36
CA SER A 389 18.55 -19.09 42.91
C SER A 389 18.71 -20.27 41.95
N ARG A 390 17.78 -20.45 41.01
CA ARG A 390 17.84 -21.47 39.97
C ARG A 390 16.98 -21.05 38.78
N ILE A 391 17.51 -21.20 37.58
CA ILE A 391 16.72 -21.01 36.35
C ILE A 391 16.16 -22.33 35.84
N ASN A 392 14.99 -22.25 35.20
CA ASN A 392 14.44 -23.36 34.45
C ASN A 392 14.94 -23.26 33.00
N CYS A 393 15.78 -24.20 32.59
CA CYS A 393 16.26 -24.32 31.22
C CYS A 393 15.55 -25.43 30.43
N ASP A 394 14.46 -25.99 30.95
CA ASP A 394 13.64 -26.95 30.23
C ASP A 394 12.97 -26.24 29.04
N ARG A 395 12.69 -27.00 27.98
CA ARG A 395 11.95 -26.51 26.81
C ARG A 395 12.58 -25.31 26.09
N VAL A 396 13.90 -25.36 25.85
CA VAL A 396 14.60 -24.42 24.95
C VAL A 396 13.97 -24.50 23.54
N PRO A 397 13.63 -23.36 22.90
CA PRO A 397 14.03 -21.99 23.24
C PRO A 397 13.04 -21.22 24.13
N TYR A 398 11.86 -21.76 24.42
CA TYR A 398 10.78 -20.98 25.06
C TYR A 398 11.11 -20.49 26.47
N CYS A 399 11.92 -21.24 27.22
CA CYS A 399 12.43 -20.75 28.50
C CYS A 399 13.24 -19.45 28.36
N PHE A 400 13.94 -19.22 27.25
CA PHE A 400 14.67 -17.96 27.02
C PHE A 400 13.72 -16.76 26.93
N TYR A 401 12.57 -16.94 26.26
CA TYR A 401 11.55 -15.90 26.15
C TYR A 401 10.93 -15.60 27.52
N ASN A 402 10.67 -16.63 28.33
CA ASN A 402 10.24 -16.46 29.72
C ASN A 402 11.27 -15.73 30.57
N HIS A 403 12.57 -16.07 30.45
CA HIS A 403 13.66 -15.38 31.13
C HIS A 403 13.71 -13.90 30.77
N MET A 404 13.41 -13.53 29.52
CA MET A 404 13.36 -12.15 29.06
C MET A 404 12.02 -11.44 29.35
N SER A 405 11.05 -12.13 29.97
CA SER A 405 9.68 -11.64 30.15
C SER A 405 9.00 -11.28 28.81
N LEU A 406 9.27 -12.07 27.78
CA LEU A 406 8.74 -11.92 26.43
C LEU A 406 7.77 -13.06 26.08
N PRO A 407 6.66 -12.78 25.36
CA PRO A 407 5.79 -13.84 24.84
C PRO A 407 6.55 -14.85 23.96
N PRO A 408 6.40 -16.18 24.18
CA PRO A 408 7.06 -17.21 23.37
C PRO A 408 6.72 -17.14 21.87
N SER A 409 5.55 -16.62 21.51
CA SER A 409 5.14 -16.41 20.11
C SER A 409 6.07 -15.49 19.33
N ILE A 410 6.86 -14.65 20.01
CA ILE A 410 7.89 -13.82 19.35
C ILE A 410 8.91 -14.69 18.62
N TYR A 411 9.25 -15.87 19.17
CA TYR A 411 10.17 -16.82 18.52
C TYR A 411 9.76 -17.06 17.07
N TRP A 412 8.48 -17.29 16.83
CA TRP A 412 7.98 -17.61 15.50
C TRP A 412 7.77 -16.40 14.60
N ASN A 413 7.36 -15.28 15.18
CA ASN A 413 6.82 -14.12 14.45
C ASN A 413 7.90 -13.10 14.07
N TYR A 414 9.09 -13.16 14.68
CA TYR A 414 10.15 -12.16 14.50
C TYR A 414 11.45 -12.75 13.93
N PHE A 415 11.44 -14.02 13.51
CA PHE A 415 12.59 -14.60 12.83
C PHE A 415 12.78 -13.97 11.45
N SER A 416 13.97 -13.39 11.22
CA SER A 416 14.40 -12.84 9.94
C SER A 416 15.93 -12.79 9.92
N VAL A 417 16.52 -13.44 8.93
CA VAL A 417 17.95 -13.39 8.60
C VAL A 417 18.04 -13.14 7.11
N GLN A 418 18.83 -12.15 6.69
CA GLN A 418 18.97 -11.84 5.27
C GLN A 418 19.77 -12.94 4.56
N ASP A 419 19.26 -13.43 3.42
CA ASP A 419 20.06 -14.26 2.51
C ASP A 419 21.30 -13.51 2.07
N THR A 420 22.43 -14.19 2.10
CA THR A 420 23.67 -13.67 1.54
C THR A 420 23.73 -13.95 0.04
N LEU A 421 24.46 -13.11 -0.70
CA LEU A 421 24.75 -13.41 -2.11
C LEU A 421 25.43 -14.79 -2.23
N LEU A 422 26.32 -15.09 -1.30
CA LEU A 422 27.03 -16.36 -1.23
C LEU A 422 26.06 -17.55 -1.01
N SER A 423 25.02 -17.42 -0.17
CA SER A 423 24.00 -18.47 -0.01
C SER A 423 23.39 -18.89 -1.35
N LYS A 424 23.02 -17.89 -2.16
CA LYS A 424 22.50 -18.14 -3.49
C LYS A 424 23.55 -18.77 -4.39
N GLU A 425 24.76 -18.21 -4.44
CA GLU A 425 25.85 -18.73 -5.26
C GLU A 425 26.17 -20.19 -4.94
N LEU A 426 26.29 -20.54 -3.65
CA LEU A 426 26.54 -21.91 -3.19
C LEU A 426 25.42 -22.85 -3.64
N TYR A 427 24.15 -22.45 -3.52
CA TYR A 427 23.04 -23.26 -4.03
C TYR A 427 23.06 -23.42 -5.55
N HIS A 428 23.39 -22.36 -6.31
CA HIS A 428 23.44 -22.43 -7.78
C HIS A 428 24.54 -23.37 -8.30
N LEU A 429 25.63 -23.59 -7.53
CA LEU A 429 26.67 -24.57 -7.88
C LEU A 429 26.13 -26.00 -8.01
N LEU A 430 24.98 -26.30 -7.41
CA LEU A 430 24.39 -27.64 -7.46
C LEU A 430 23.66 -27.92 -8.77
N HIS A 431 23.36 -26.89 -9.58
CA HIS A 431 22.66 -27.03 -10.86
C HIS A 431 21.36 -27.85 -10.77
N GLY A 432 20.65 -27.75 -9.63
CA GLY A 432 19.39 -28.46 -9.39
C GLY A 432 19.53 -29.95 -9.06
N GLN A 433 20.75 -30.47 -8.85
CA GLN A 433 20.93 -31.86 -8.43
C GLN A 433 20.38 -32.10 -7.01
N GLU A 434 19.92 -33.32 -6.75
CA GLU A 434 19.54 -33.75 -5.41
C GLU A 434 20.75 -33.86 -4.48
N TYR A 435 20.53 -33.56 -3.20
CA TYR A 435 21.58 -33.60 -2.19
C TYR A 435 21.04 -33.79 -0.78
N VAL A 436 21.90 -34.31 0.07
CA VAL A 436 21.72 -34.42 1.52
C VAL A 436 22.48 -33.28 2.17
N PHE A 437 21.81 -32.43 2.94
CA PHE A 437 22.50 -31.52 3.86
C PHE A 437 22.65 -32.21 5.22
N ILE A 438 23.89 -32.41 5.64
CA ILE A 438 24.23 -33.14 6.87
C ILE A 438 25.04 -32.26 7.82
N HIS A 439 24.69 -32.29 9.10
CA HIS A 439 25.54 -31.73 10.15
C HIS A 439 25.47 -32.62 11.40
N SER A 440 26.46 -33.50 11.54
CA SER A 440 26.47 -34.54 12.58
C SER A 440 27.42 -34.27 13.75
N GLU A 441 28.20 -33.20 13.69
CA GLU A 441 29.20 -32.85 14.70
C GLU A 441 28.64 -31.93 15.79
N ILE A 442 29.04 -32.19 17.02
CA ILE A 442 28.84 -31.33 18.19
C ILE A 442 30.19 -31.05 18.84
N GLY A 443 30.23 -30.14 19.81
CA GLY A 443 31.47 -29.84 20.54
C GLY A 443 32.11 -31.07 21.23
N ALA A 444 31.36 -32.15 21.46
CA ALA A 444 31.83 -33.39 22.05
C ALA A 444 32.21 -34.50 21.02
N GLY A 445 32.11 -34.22 19.71
CA GLY A 445 32.45 -35.17 18.64
C GLY A 445 31.31 -35.42 17.64
N VAL A 446 31.44 -36.50 16.88
CA VAL A 446 30.47 -36.90 15.84
C VAL A 446 29.36 -37.73 16.47
N LEU A 447 28.10 -37.33 16.29
CA LEU A 447 26.94 -38.02 16.86
C LEU A 447 26.37 -39.11 15.93
N PHE A 448 26.54 -38.95 14.61
CA PHE A 448 26.23 -39.96 13.61
C PHE A 448 27.10 -39.78 12.35
N ASN A 449 27.31 -40.87 11.61
CA ASN A 449 28.17 -40.87 10.42
C ASN A 449 27.33 -40.96 9.13
N ILE A 450 27.96 -40.67 7.98
CA ILE A 450 27.31 -40.74 6.66
C ILE A 450 26.67 -42.10 6.40
N SER A 451 27.29 -43.21 6.82
CA SER A 451 26.75 -44.56 6.62
C SER A 451 25.42 -44.82 7.33
N HIS A 452 25.12 -44.10 8.42
CA HIS A 452 23.79 -44.15 9.01
C HIS A 452 22.76 -43.52 8.08
N VAL A 453 23.10 -42.38 7.48
CA VAL A 453 22.22 -41.66 6.57
C VAL A 453 22.02 -42.45 5.28
N GLU A 454 23.08 -43.02 4.70
CA GLU A 454 23.01 -43.89 3.53
C GLU A 454 22.03 -45.06 3.73
N ASN A 455 22.08 -45.69 4.91
CA ASN A 455 21.17 -46.79 5.26
C ASN A 455 19.71 -46.33 5.39
N MET A 456 19.46 -45.10 5.86
CA MET A 456 18.10 -44.56 6.03
C MET A 456 17.48 -44.15 4.70
N ILE A 457 18.27 -43.59 3.77
CA ILE A 457 17.77 -43.13 2.47
C ILE A 457 17.91 -44.17 1.35
N HIS A 458 18.56 -45.30 1.63
CA HIS A 458 18.87 -46.36 0.67
C HIS A 458 19.62 -45.87 -0.58
N ARG A 459 20.55 -44.91 -0.41
CA ARG A 459 21.42 -44.36 -1.45
C ARG A 459 22.81 -44.11 -0.89
N SER A 460 23.85 -44.48 -1.62
CA SER A 460 25.22 -44.23 -1.17
C SER A 460 25.65 -42.79 -1.46
N HIS A 461 26.68 -42.33 -0.75
CA HIS A 461 27.31 -41.03 -0.99
C HIS A 461 28.05 -40.96 -2.34
N ASP A 462 28.27 -42.10 -3.01
CA ASP A 462 28.68 -42.11 -4.41
C ASP A 462 27.54 -41.68 -5.33
N GLU A 463 26.28 -41.95 -4.99
CA GLU A 463 25.07 -41.73 -5.81
C GLU A 463 24.40 -40.38 -5.61
N ILE A 464 24.47 -39.80 -4.40
CA ILE A 464 23.91 -38.49 -4.04
C ILE A 464 24.96 -37.62 -3.35
N LEU A 465 24.92 -36.32 -3.62
CA LEU A 465 25.83 -35.36 -2.98
C LEU A 465 25.49 -35.19 -1.49
N PHE A 466 26.48 -35.31 -0.63
CA PHE A 466 26.42 -34.93 0.79
C PHE A 466 27.11 -33.58 0.97
N VAL A 467 26.33 -32.59 1.41
CA VAL A 467 26.80 -31.25 1.76
C VAL A 467 26.94 -31.18 3.27
N ASP A 468 28.18 -31.10 3.74
CA ASP A 468 28.50 -30.93 5.15
C ASP A 468 29.27 -29.61 5.32
N PRO A 469 28.76 -28.68 6.15
CA PRO A 469 29.37 -27.35 6.27
C PRO A 469 30.72 -27.38 6.99
N ASN A 470 31.04 -28.44 7.74
CA ASN A 470 32.27 -28.52 8.54
C ASN A 470 33.39 -29.29 7.83
N VAL A 471 33.05 -30.28 6.99
CA VAL A 471 34.08 -31.15 6.41
C VAL A 471 33.69 -31.66 5.03
N ASN A 472 34.66 -31.73 4.13
CA ASN A 472 34.49 -32.44 2.87
C ASN A 472 34.45 -33.96 3.15
N ARG A 473 33.32 -34.60 2.83
CA ARG A 473 33.10 -36.04 3.05
C ARG A 473 33.69 -36.93 1.96
N TYR A 474 34.31 -36.34 0.94
CA TYR A 474 34.82 -37.05 -0.22
C TYR A 474 36.35 -37.08 -0.24
N PRO A 475 36.99 -38.18 -0.67
CA PRO A 475 38.43 -38.22 -0.88
C PRO A 475 38.84 -37.53 -2.20
N PRO A 476 40.09 -37.06 -2.33
CA PRO A 476 40.61 -36.56 -3.59
C PRO A 476 40.43 -37.58 -4.72
N GLY A 477 39.89 -37.13 -5.86
CA GLY A 477 39.58 -37.98 -7.01
C GLY A 477 38.11 -38.44 -7.10
N HIS A 478 37.34 -38.30 -6.02
CA HIS A 478 35.90 -38.56 -6.07
C HIS A 478 35.15 -37.49 -6.88
N ARG A 479 34.07 -37.87 -7.59
CA ARG A 479 33.32 -36.99 -8.49
C ARG A 479 32.75 -35.72 -7.81
N TYR A 480 32.39 -35.83 -6.54
CA TYR A 480 31.88 -34.71 -5.74
C TYR A 480 32.95 -33.94 -4.97
N TYR A 481 34.22 -34.37 -4.96
CA TYR A 481 35.27 -33.77 -4.15
C TYR A 481 35.40 -32.25 -4.36
N GLN A 482 35.57 -31.84 -5.61
CA GLN A 482 35.79 -30.43 -5.97
C GLN A 482 34.58 -29.54 -5.66
N LEU A 483 33.37 -30.11 -5.74
CA LEU A 483 32.16 -29.39 -5.40
C LEU A 483 32.03 -29.27 -3.88
N ALA A 484 32.23 -30.35 -3.13
CA ALA A 484 32.16 -30.34 -1.67
C ALA A 484 33.20 -29.42 -1.01
N GLU A 485 34.42 -29.35 -1.55
CA GLU A 485 35.43 -28.36 -1.14
C GLU A 485 34.88 -26.92 -1.20
N LYS A 486 34.18 -26.57 -2.28
CA LYS A 486 33.58 -25.23 -2.44
C LYS A 486 32.42 -24.97 -1.50
N LEU A 487 31.77 -26.01 -0.99
CA LEU A 487 30.60 -25.91 -0.12
C LEU A 487 30.96 -25.93 1.38
N THR A 488 32.21 -26.18 1.74
CA THR A 488 32.63 -26.35 3.14
C THR A 488 33.19 -25.04 3.73
N GLY A 489 32.98 -24.80 5.03
CA GLY A 489 33.69 -23.75 5.78
C GLY A 489 33.12 -22.33 5.67
N HIS A 490 31.85 -22.18 5.28
CA HIS A 490 31.19 -20.87 5.17
C HIS A 490 30.46 -20.49 6.46
N ARG A 491 29.90 -19.27 6.51
CA ARG A 491 29.11 -18.83 7.67
C ARG A 491 27.78 -19.56 7.70
N VAL A 492 27.20 -19.68 8.89
CA VAL A 492 25.93 -20.38 9.11
C VAL A 492 24.80 -19.86 8.20
N ASN A 493 24.70 -18.54 8.01
CA ASN A 493 23.72 -17.90 7.13
C ASN A 493 24.07 -17.97 5.62
N ASP A 494 25.27 -18.44 5.25
CA ASP A 494 25.59 -18.74 3.84
C ASP A 494 25.02 -20.10 3.42
N TYR A 495 24.44 -20.88 4.33
CA TYR A 495 23.82 -22.17 4.04
C TYR A 495 22.30 -22.12 3.91
N LEU A 496 21.67 -20.94 3.95
CA LEU A 496 20.21 -20.80 3.99
C LEU A 496 19.52 -21.49 2.80
N ASP A 497 19.93 -21.16 1.58
CA ASP A 497 19.34 -21.74 0.36
C ASP A 497 19.61 -23.24 0.28
N LEU A 498 20.82 -23.68 0.65
CA LEU A 498 21.19 -25.09 0.70
C LEU A 498 20.34 -25.87 1.72
N MET A 499 20.01 -25.30 2.86
CA MET A 499 19.15 -25.96 3.85
C MET A 499 17.69 -25.99 3.37
N ILE A 500 17.17 -24.87 2.85
CA ILE A 500 15.76 -24.73 2.42
C ILE A 500 15.42 -25.73 1.30
N HIS A 501 16.32 -25.90 0.34
CA HIS A 501 16.11 -26.70 -0.87
C HIS A 501 16.71 -28.11 -0.78
N ALA A 502 17.21 -28.53 0.38
CA ALA A 502 17.78 -29.87 0.54
C ALA A 502 16.75 -30.95 0.21
N THR A 503 17.19 -32.02 -0.45
CA THR A 503 16.35 -33.22 -0.66
C THR A 503 16.13 -33.90 0.69
N TYR A 504 17.20 -34.02 1.48
CA TYR A 504 17.19 -34.56 2.84
C TYR A 504 17.99 -33.66 3.78
N LEU A 505 17.48 -33.47 5.00
CA LEU A 505 18.12 -32.65 6.02
C LEU A 505 18.40 -33.49 7.27
N TYR A 506 19.67 -33.81 7.54
CA TYR A 506 20.08 -34.64 8.69
C TYR A 506 20.93 -33.83 9.65
N LEU A 507 20.38 -33.47 10.80
CA LEU A 507 21.03 -32.58 11.76
C LEU A 507 21.20 -33.24 13.13
N THR A 508 22.19 -32.78 13.88
CA THR A 508 22.25 -32.94 15.34
C THR A 508 21.65 -31.72 16.03
N ASP A 509 21.59 -31.68 17.37
CA ASP A 509 21.13 -30.52 18.16
C ASP A 509 22.13 -29.34 18.15
N SER A 510 22.54 -28.93 16.94
CA SER A 510 23.54 -27.90 16.65
C SER A 510 22.92 -26.54 16.33
N CYS A 511 23.78 -25.57 16.01
CA CYS A 511 23.36 -24.27 15.47
C CYS A 511 22.56 -24.40 14.15
N PHE A 512 22.89 -25.36 13.29
CA PHE A 512 22.14 -25.61 12.06
C PHE A 512 20.73 -26.11 12.35
N PHE A 513 20.54 -26.95 13.37
CA PHE A 513 19.19 -27.32 13.83
C PHE A 513 18.45 -26.13 14.43
N CYS A 514 19.11 -25.32 15.26
CA CYS A 514 18.54 -24.08 15.79
C CYS A 514 18.02 -23.14 14.69
N LEU A 515 18.76 -23.06 13.58
CA LEU A 515 18.38 -22.29 12.40
C LEU A 515 17.23 -22.96 11.63
N ALA A 516 17.38 -24.25 11.32
CA ALA A 516 16.44 -25.00 10.48
C ALA A 516 15.01 -25.01 11.05
N MET A 517 14.86 -25.03 12.38
CA MET A 517 13.55 -24.97 13.05
C MET A 517 12.71 -23.74 12.66
N GLN A 518 13.37 -22.66 12.21
CA GLN A 518 12.73 -21.40 11.89
C GLN A 518 12.53 -21.16 10.38
N LEU A 519 13.25 -21.92 9.56
CA LEU A 519 13.23 -21.83 8.09
C LEU A 519 11.99 -22.50 7.49
N GLY A 520 11.55 -22.00 6.34
CA GLY A 520 10.56 -22.65 5.50
C GLY A 520 11.19 -23.77 4.65
N ILE A 521 11.69 -24.83 5.30
CA ILE A 521 12.27 -25.98 4.60
C ILE A 521 11.20 -26.62 3.69
N ILE A 522 11.56 -26.90 2.43
CA ILE A 522 10.63 -27.37 1.40
C ILE A 522 10.32 -28.86 1.57
N THR A 523 11.36 -29.68 1.80
CA THR A 523 11.22 -31.12 1.99
C THR A 523 10.56 -31.46 3.34
N ASP A 524 9.89 -32.60 3.41
CA ASP A 524 9.43 -33.21 4.67
C ASP A 524 10.44 -34.24 5.23
N GLN A 525 11.53 -34.49 4.50
CA GLN A 525 12.60 -35.42 4.87
C GLN A 525 13.62 -34.75 5.80
N CYS A 526 13.13 -34.27 6.95
CA CYS A 526 13.89 -33.55 7.96
C CYS A 526 14.09 -34.43 9.19
N TYR A 527 15.35 -34.68 9.55
CA TYR A 527 15.75 -35.61 10.59
C TYR A 527 16.67 -34.94 11.61
N VAL A 528 16.46 -35.23 12.90
CA VAL A 528 17.32 -34.75 13.97
C VAL A 528 17.75 -35.89 14.88
N ARG A 529 19.05 -35.99 15.16
CA ARG A 529 19.57 -36.85 16.22
C ARG A 529 20.06 -35.97 17.37
N PRO A 530 19.29 -35.81 18.45
CA PRO A 530 19.74 -35.01 19.57
C PRO A 530 20.73 -35.78 20.47
N ARG A 531 21.48 -35.06 21.30
CA ARG A 531 22.27 -35.68 22.38
C ARG A 531 21.38 -36.50 23.31
N THR A 532 21.94 -37.56 23.91
CA THR A 532 21.23 -38.44 24.85
C THR A 532 20.50 -37.65 25.93
N GLY A 533 19.20 -37.90 26.08
CA GLY A 533 18.35 -37.25 27.10
C GLY A 533 17.62 -35.99 26.63
N TYR A 534 17.83 -35.54 25.38
CA TYR A 534 17.07 -34.44 24.79
C TYR A 534 16.02 -34.99 23.81
N ASP A 535 14.79 -34.49 23.95
CA ASP A 535 13.71 -34.71 22.99
C ASP A 535 12.99 -33.38 22.78
N TYR A 536 13.09 -32.85 21.56
CA TYR A 536 12.50 -31.57 21.18
C TYR A 536 11.08 -31.74 20.63
N THR A 537 10.73 -32.94 20.18
CA THR A 537 9.48 -33.21 19.46
C THR A 537 8.18 -32.90 20.24
N PRO A 538 8.09 -33.05 21.58
CA PRO A 538 6.83 -32.89 22.29
C PRO A 538 6.35 -31.44 22.38
N TYR A 539 7.25 -30.47 22.28
CA TYR A 539 6.94 -29.07 22.60
C TYR A 539 7.35 -28.08 21.50
N MET A 540 8.33 -28.41 20.65
CA MET A 540 8.93 -27.45 19.72
C MET A 540 7.98 -26.92 18.65
N TRP A 541 6.86 -27.60 18.35
CA TRP A 541 5.83 -27.10 17.43
C TRP A 541 4.46 -27.02 18.10
N SER A 542 4.45 -26.65 19.38
CA SER A 542 3.22 -26.54 20.16
C SER A 542 2.53 -25.19 19.96
N LYS A 543 1.20 -25.23 19.78
CA LYS A 543 0.35 -24.03 19.81
C LYS A 543 0.42 -23.28 21.14
N GLU A 544 0.77 -23.97 22.23
CA GLU A 544 1.03 -23.38 23.55
C GLU A 544 2.06 -22.24 23.46
N TYR A 545 3.07 -22.40 22.62
CA TYR A 545 4.15 -21.44 22.42
C TYR A 545 3.95 -20.56 21.18
N GLY A 546 2.72 -20.46 20.69
CA GLY A 546 2.35 -19.60 19.57
C GLY A 546 2.79 -20.12 18.20
N PHE A 547 3.12 -21.42 18.08
CA PHE A 547 3.33 -22.02 16.77
C PHE A 547 2.01 -22.07 15.99
N ASP A 548 2.02 -21.54 14.78
CA ASP A 548 0.91 -21.60 13.84
C ASP A 548 1.38 -22.23 12.52
N PRO A 549 0.95 -23.46 12.17
CA PRO A 549 1.36 -24.11 10.94
C PRO A 549 0.81 -23.42 9.69
N THR A 550 -0.15 -22.51 9.83
CA THR A 550 -0.75 -21.77 8.69
C THR A 550 -0.04 -20.45 8.40
N GLN A 551 0.81 -19.96 9.31
CA GLN A 551 1.61 -18.77 9.07
C GLN A 551 2.82 -19.10 8.20
N ALA A 552 2.95 -18.39 7.08
CA ALA A 552 4.12 -18.48 6.22
C ALA A 552 5.38 -18.04 7.00
N GLY A 553 6.44 -18.84 6.90
CA GLY A 553 7.76 -18.50 7.45
C GLY A 553 8.45 -17.36 6.70
N TYR A 554 9.71 -17.11 7.05
CA TYR A 554 10.60 -16.27 6.25
C TYR A 554 10.72 -16.87 4.84
N GLY A 555 10.43 -16.07 3.80
CA GLY A 555 10.31 -16.56 2.42
C GLY A 555 8.94 -17.21 2.18
N SER A 556 8.19 -16.70 1.20
CA SER A 556 6.86 -17.18 0.86
C SER A 556 6.88 -18.63 0.33
N MET A 557 6.89 -19.65 1.19
CA MET A 557 6.54 -21.03 0.84
C MET A 557 6.44 -21.97 2.08
N SER A 558 5.36 -22.78 2.11
CA SER A 558 5.04 -23.96 2.96
C SER A 558 4.93 -23.78 4.50
N PRO A 559 4.01 -24.53 5.17
CA PRO A 559 4.06 -24.75 6.62
C PRO A 559 5.46 -25.18 7.08
N ARG A 560 5.95 -24.62 8.19
CA ARG A 560 7.14 -25.13 8.90
C ARG A 560 6.95 -26.62 9.22
N ARG A 561 7.82 -27.48 8.68
CA ARG A 561 7.73 -28.95 8.79
C ARG A 561 8.37 -29.47 10.08
N LYS A 562 7.85 -30.58 10.60
CA LYS A 562 8.37 -31.23 11.82
C LYS A 562 9.61 -32.07 11.49
N PHE A 563 10.59 -32.07 12.39
CA PHE A 563 11.74 -32.98 12.31
C PHE A 563 11.39 -34.33 12.93
N ILE A 564 11.83 -35.41 12.28
CA ILE A 564 11.73 -36.78 12.77
C ILE A 564 13.00 -37.08 13.59
N GLN A 565 12.82 -37.50 14.84
CA GLN A 565 13.94 -37.93 15.68
C GLN A 565 14.35 -39.36 15.34
N PHE A 566 15.65 -39.62 15.23
CA PHE A 566 16.22 -40.93 14.87
C PHE A 566 17.43 -41.33 15.71
#